data_AF-A0A7R9W9V5-F1
#
_entry.id   AF-A0A7R9W9V5-F1
#
_cell.length_a   1.000
_cell.length_b   1.000
_cell.length_c   1.000
_cell.angle_alpha   90.00
_cell.angle_beta   90.00
_cell.angle_gamma   90.00
#
_symmetry.space_group_name_H-M   'P 1'
#
loop_
_entity.id
_entity.type
_entity.pdbx_description
1 polymer ?
#
loop_
_entity_poly.entity_id
_entity_poly.type
_entity_poly.pdbx_seq_one_letter_code
_entity_poly.pdbx_strand_id
1 'polypeptide(L)'
;RDATSTGDPGALARASLPVVASPTSDEPAKKKSKKVLDDSKREERNAREKERSFRISRQINELRNLLSSGGVIVPKGTKSAVLTEAANYIRMLQQHQYRSEIDRQHLVQQMQVIGNGALGPQAATAIRHVAAQNGVW
;
A
#
# COMPACT_ATOMS: atom_id res chain seq x y z
N ARG A 1 -26.14 44.77 -28.26
CA ARG A 1 -26.75 45.65 -27.25
C ARG A 1 -26.55 44.93 -25.92
N ASP A 2 -25.35 45.05 -25.35
CA ASP A 2 -25.04 45.92 -24.19
C ASP A 2 -25.22 45.10 -22.91
N ALA A 3 -24.47 45.21 -21.81
CA ALA A 3 -23.16 45.75 -21.47
C ALA A 3 -22.90 45.29 -20.01
N THR A 4 -21.63 45.07 -19.65
CA THR A 4 -20.99 45.29 -18.32
C THR A 4 -21.65 44.81 -17.00
N SER A 5 -20.90 44.03 -16.21
CA SER A 5 -20.71 44.18 -14.74
C SER A 5 -19.66 43.16 -14.27
N THR A 6 -18.36 43.49 -14.19
CA THR A 6 -17.63 44.19 -13.12
C THR A 6 -17.66 43.47 -11.76
N GLY A 7 -16.51 42.99 -11.28
CA GLY A 7 -16.36 42.54 -9.89
C GLY A 7 -15.14 41.68 -9.57
N ASP A 8 -13.93 42.19 -9.79
CA ASP A 8 -12.68 41.69 -9.19
C ASP A 8 -12.71 41.85 -7.66
N PRO A 9 -12.38 40.81 -6.86
CA PRO A 9 -12.06 40.99 -5.45
C PRO A 9 -10.55 40.81 -5.19
N GLY A 10 -9.92 41.87 -4.69
CA GLY A 10 -9.00 41.71 -3.56
C GLY A 10 -7.50 41.70 -3.84
N ALA A 11 -6.99 42.62 -4.65
CA ALA A 11 -5.59 43.04 -4.54
C ALA A 11 -5.40 43.86 -3.25
N LEU A 12 -5.07 43.19 -2.13
CA LEU A 12 -4.71 43.85 -0.88
C LEU A 12 -3.33 44.51 -1.02
N ALA A 13 -3.37 45.84 -1.07
CA ALA A 13 -2.23 46.74 -1.01
C ALA A 13 -1.34 46.47 0.21
N ARG A 14 -0.07 46.11 -0.03
CA ARG A 14 0.99 46.25 0.98
C ARG A 14 1.46 47.70 0.98
N ALA A 15 0.92 48.49 1.91
CA ALA A 15 1.41 49.81 2.22
C ALA A 15 2.89 49.75 2.64
N SER A 16 3.72 50.55 1.97
CA SER A 16 5.08 50.87 2.39
C SER A 16 5.02 51.87 3.54
N LEU A 17 5.68 51.54 4.65
CA LEU A 17 6.07 52.50 5.68
C LEU A 17 7.61 52.55 5.76
N PRO A 18 8.23 53.74 5.71
CA PRO A 18 9.66 53.87 5.93
C PRO A 18 9.95 53.96 7.43
N VAL A 19 10.58 52.92 8.00
CA VAL A 19 11.19 53.02 9.34
C VAL A 19 12.61 53.54 9.17
N VAL A 20 12.79 54.80 9.57
CA VAL A 20 14.08 55.42 9.88
C VAL A 20 14.58 54.84 11.20
N ALA A 21 15.72 54.15 11.17
CA ALA A 21 16.52 53.90 12.36
C ALA A 21 18.00 54.00 11.98
N SER A 22 18.64 55.02 12.54
CA SER A 22 20.06 55.36 12.40
C SER A 22 21.01 54.22 12.81
N PRO A 23 22.25 54.20 12.29
CA PRO A 23 23.22 53.15 12.57
C PRO A 23 23.94 53.45 13.90
N THR A 24 23.73 52.60 14.90
CA THR A 24 24.70 52.48 16.00
C THR A 24 25.58 51.27 15.74
N SER A 25 26.88 51.56 15.71
CA SER A 25 27.99 50.64 15.59
C SER A 25 27.99 49.59 16.72
N ASP A 26 28.70 48.48 16.47
CA ASP A 26 29.10 47.42 17.42
C ASP A 26 28.15 46.23 17.68
N GLU A 27 28.07 45.29 16.71
CA GLU A 27 28.32 43.83 16.89
C GLU A 27 27.90 43.03 15.62
N PRO A 28 28.80 42.77 14.65
CA PRO A 28 28.49 41.95 13.48
C PRO A 28 28.68 40.43 13.69
N ALA A 29 29.23 39.98 14.82
CA ALA A 29 29.62 38.59 15.02
C ALA A 29 28.47 37.67 15.49
N LYS A 30 27.57 38.13 16.38
CA LYS A 30 26.53 37.26 16.98
C LYS A 30 25.32 36.96 16.09
N LYS A 31 25.02 37.79 15.08
CA LYS A 31 23.90 37.53 14.16
C LYS A 31 24.23 36.47 13.10
N LYS A 32 25.49 36.39 12.66
CA LYS A 32 25.94 35.36 11.71
C LYS A 32 25.97 33.97 12.34
N SER A 33 26.43 33.84 13.59
CA SER A 33 26.45 32.56 14.29
C SER A 33 25.05 32.00 14.56
N LYS A 34 24.07 32.84 14.92
CA LYS A 34 22.66 32.40 15.06
C LYS A 34 22.05 31.87 13.76
N LYS A 35 22.37 32.49 12.61
CA LYS A 35 21.85 32.07 11.31
C LYS A 35 22.45 30.73 10.84
N VAL A 36 23.75 30.55 11.04
CA VAL A 36 24.45 29.27 10.74
C VAL A 36 23.93 28.13 11.63
N LEU A 37 23.63 28.40 12.90
CA LEU A 37 23.03 27.41 13.80
C LEU A 37 21.58 27.05 13.40
N ASP A 38 20.84 27.97 12.80
CA ASP A 38 19.48 27.73 12.30
C ASP A 38 19.49 26.92 10.98
N ASP A 39 20.43 27.24 10.08
CA ASP A 39 20.65 26.48 8.85
C ASP A 39 21.11 25.05 9.15
N SER A 40 22.02 24.87 10.11
CA SER A 40 22.46 23.52 10.55
C SER A 40 21.31 22.67 11.10
N LYS A 41 20.41 23.26 11.90
CA LYS A 41 19.20 22.58 12.39
C LYS A 41 18.22 22.23 11.26
N ARG A 42 18.11 23.11 10.26
CA ARG A 42 17.28 22.87 9.07
C ARG A 42 17.84 21.74 8.22
N GLU A 43 19.15 21.71 8.00
CA GLU A 43 19.84 20.65 7.28
C GLU A 43 19.70 19.30 7.98
N GLU A 44 19.88 19.26 9.31
CA GLU A 44 19.71 18.05 10.10
C GLU A 44 18.27 17.50 9.99
N ARG A 45 17.26 18.38 10.06
CA ARG A 45 15.85 18.01 9.86
C ARG A 45 15.61 17.47 8.45
N ASN A 46 16.15 18.12 7.43
CA ASN A 46 16.03 17.69 6.04
C ASN A 46 16.71 16.33 5.80
N ALA A 47 17.88 16.11 6.41
CA ALA A 47 18.58 14.83 6.35
C ALA A 47 17.74 13.72 6.99
N ARG A 48 17.15 13.97 8.16
CA ARG A 48 16.23 13.02 8.82
C ARG A 48 14.99 12.71 7.98
N GLU A 49 14.35 13.73 7.39
CA GLU A 49 13.15 13.49 6.57
C GLU A 49 13.49 12.80 5.23
N LYS A 50 14.67 13.07 4.66
CA LYS A 50 15.17 12.38 3.48
C LYS A 50 15.40 10.89 3.77
N GLU A 51 16.04 10.57 4.88
CA GLU A 51 16.26 9.17 5.30
C GLU A 51 14.92 8.47 5.53
N ARG A 52 13.99 9.12 6.23
CA ARG A 52 12.63 8.60 6.42
C ARG A 52 11.94 8.33 5.07
N SER A 53 11.98 9.28 4.15
CA SER A 53 11.36 9.16 2.83
C SER A 53 12.01 8.08 1.97
N PHE A 54 13.32 7.89 2.11
CA PHE A 54 14.07 6.83 1.45
C PHE A 54 13.61 5.45 1.94
N ARG A 55 13.53 5.25 3.26
CA ARG A 55 13.02 4.00 3.86
C ARG A 55 11.61 3.66 3.40
N ILE A 56 10.70 4.64 3.40
CA ILE A 56 9.32 4.44 2.92
C ILE A 56 9.32 4.05 1.45
N SER A 57 10.12 4.72 0.61
CA SER A 57 10.16 4.43 -0.83
C SER A 57 10.73 3.03 -1.10
N ARG A 58 11.70 2.59 -0.31
CA ARG A 58 12.21 1.21 -0.36
C ARG A 58 11.11 0.20 -0.03
N GLN A 59 10.34 0.41 1.04
CA GLN A 59 9.23 -0.47 1.41
C GLN A 59 8.16 -0.55 0.31
N ILE A 60 7.82 0.58 -0.34
CA ILE A 60 6.87 0.59 -1.47
C ILE A 60 7.40 -0.23 -2.65
N ASN A 61 8.71 -0.17 -2.91
CA ASN A 61 9.33 -0.97 -3.98
C ASN A 61 9.35 -2.47 -3.63
N GLU A 62 9.69 -2.81 -2.39
CA GLU A 62 9.62 -4.20 -1.90
C GLU A 62 8.20 -4.76 -2.01
N LEU A 63 7.18 -3.98 -1.63
CA LEU A 63 5.78 -4.36 -1.79
C LEU A 63 5.41 -4.59 -3.25
N ARG A 64 5.86 -3.74 -4.18
CA ARG A 64 5.63 -3.95 -5.62
C ARG A 64 6.25 -5.26 -6.09
N ASN A 65 7.48 -5.57 -5.66
CA ASN A 65 8.15 -6.81 -6.03
C ASN A 65 7.40 -8.04 -5.50
N LEU A 66 6.90 -7.99 -4.26
CA LEU A 66 6.09 -9.07 -3.69
C LEU A 66 4.81 -9.28 -4.50
N LEU A 67 4.10 -8.21 -4.84
CA LEU A 67 2.90 -8.30 -5.69
C LEU A 67 3.20 -8.89 -7.06
N SER A 68 4.28 -8.44 -7.70
CA SER A 68 4.71 -9.01 -8.99
C SER A 68 5.08 -10.49 -8.89
N SER A 69 5.75 -10.92 -7.80
CA SER A 69 6.06 -12.33 -7.56
C SER A 69 4.79 -13.18 -7.34
N GLY A 70 3.73 -12.59 -6.78
CA GLY A 70 2.41 -13.19 -6.65
C GLY A 70 1.56 -13.14 -7.92
N GLY A 71 2.12 -12.72 -9.05
CA GLY A 71 1.39 -12.63 -10.33
C GLY A 71 0.48 -11.40 -10.47
N VAL A 72 0.55 -10.44 -9.54
CA VAL A 72 -0.24 -9.21 -9.60
C VAL A 72 0.48 -8.15 -10.42
N ILE A 73 -0.18 -7.67 -11.47
CA ILE A 73 0.32 -6.58 -12.31
C ILE A 73 0.01 -5.25 -11.64
N VAL A 74 1.05 -4.59 -11.13
CA VAL A 74 0.91 -3.26 -10.54
C VAL A 74 1.21 -2.19 -11.59
N PRO A 75 0.27 -1.27 -11.88
CA PRO A 75 0.52 -0.16 -12.80
C PRO A 75 1.75 0.65 -12.38
N LYS A 76 2.61 0.97 -13.35
CA LYS A 76 3.70 1.93 -13.14
C LYS A 76 3.09 3.32 -12.97
N GLY A 77 3.56 4.08 -11.98
CA GLY A 77 3.25 5.52 -11.92
C GLY A 77 3.01 6.10 -10.54
N THR A 78 2.37 5.39 -9.61
CA THR A 78 2.05 5.98 -8.29
C THR A 78 2.21 5.00 -7.12
N LYS A 79 2.56 5.55 -5.95
CA LYS A 79 2.60 4.80 -4.67
C LYS A 79 1.20 4.30 -4.30
N SER A 80 0.17 5.11 -4.56
CA SER A 80 -1.23 4.77 -4.28
C SER A 80 -1.68 3.52 -5.04
N ALA A 81 -1.31 3.37 -6.31
CA ALA A 81 -1.63 2.16 -7.08
C ALA A 81 -1.05 0.90 -6.44
N VAL A 82 0.19 0.94 -5.94
CA VAL A 82 0.81 -0.19 -5.23
C VAL A 82 0.00 -0.57 -3.99
N LEU A 83 -0.45 0.42 -3.20
CA LEU A 83 -1.22 0.18 -1.98
C LEU A 83 -2.62 -0.36 -2.28
N THR A 84 -3.28 0.15 -3.32
CA THR A 84 -4.59 -0.34 -3.78
C THR A 84 -4.49 -1.79 -4.24
N GLU A 85 -3.51 -2.11 -5.10
CA GLU A 85 -3.31 -3.49 -5.56
C GLU A 85 -2.92 -4.43 -4.42
N ALA A 86 -2.14 -3.97 -3.44
CA ALA A 86 -1.86 -4.75 -2.23
C ALA A 86 -3.14 -5.09 -1.46
N ALA A 87 -4.01 -4.10 -1.23
CA ALA A 87 -5.28 -4.33 -0.55
C ALA A 87 -6.20 -5.28 -1.33
N ASN A 88 -6.21 -5.19 -2.66
CA ASN A 88 -6.95 -6.11 -3.51
C ASN A 88 -6.41 -7.55 -3.40
N TYR A 89 -5.09 -7.69 -3.49
CA TYR A 89 -4.43 -8.99 -3.44
C TYR A 89 -4.61 -9.68 -2.09
N ILE A 90 -4.48 -8.95 -0.98
CA ILE A 90 -4.74 -9.48 0.37
C ILE A 90 -6.17 -10.02 0.48
N ARG A 91 -7.17 -9.26 0.00
CA ARG A 91 -8.57 -9.71 0.03
C ARG A 91 -8.78 -10.99 -0.78
N MET A 92 -8.18 -11.07 -1.97
CA MET A 92 -8.25 -12.26 -2.80
C MET A 92 -7.59 -13.47 -2.11
N LEU A 93 -6.40 -13.31 -1.51
CA LEU A 93 -5.72 -14.38 -0.79
C LEU A 93 -6.55 -14.88 0.39
N GLN A 94 -7.16 -13.98 1.16
CA GLN A 94 -8.05 -14.34 2.27
C GLN A 94 -9.27 -15.14 1.79
N GLN A 95 -9.89 -14.73 0.69
CA GLN A 95 -11.03 -15.46 0.10
C GLN A 95 -10.62 -16.83 -0.42
N HIS A 96 -9.45 -16.92 -1.07
CA HIS A 96 -8.92 -18.18 -1.56
C HIS A 96 -8.64 -19.15 -0.40
N GLN A 97 -7.96 -18.67 0.65
CA GLN A 97 -7.70 -19.47 1.85
C GLN A 97 -8.99 -20.00 2.47
N TYR A 98 -10.01 -19.16 2.61
CA TYR A 98 -11.31 -19.58 3.15
C TYR A 98 -11.96 -20.68 2.30
N ARG A 99 -11.98 -20.53 0.97
CA ARG A 99 -12.52 -21.55 0.05
C ARG A 99 -11.74 -22.85 0.13
N SER A 100 -10.40 -22.79 0.08
CA SER A 100 -9.55 -23.97 0.18
C SER A 100 -9.76 -24.72 1.49
N GLU A 101 -10.01 -24.01 2.59
CA GLU A 101 -10.29 -24.62 3.89
C GLU A 101 -11.63 -25.38 3.89
N ILE A 102 -12.67 -24.82 3.26
CA ILE A 102 -13.97 -25.50 3.08
C ILE A 102 -13.80 -26.76 2.23
N ASP A 103 -13.13 -26.64 1.09
CA ASP A 103 -12.93 -27.77 0.18
C ASP A 103 -12.14 -28.89 0.86
N ARG A 104 -11.11 -28.53 1.64
CA ARG A 104 -10.34 -29.46 2.47
C ARG A 104 -11.24 -30.18 3.47
N GLN A 105 -12.14 -29.47 4.16
CA GLN A 105 -13.07 -30.07 5.11
C GLN A 105 -14.05 -31.04 4.41
N HIS A 106 -14.59 -30.67 3.25
CA HIS A 106 -15.44 -31.55 2.45
C HIS A 106 -14.71 -32.83 2.01
N LEU A 107 -13.47 -32.70 1.52
CA LEU A 107 -12.67 -33.87 1.16
C LEU A 107 -12.42 -34.78 2.36
N VAL A 108 -12.07 -34.22 3.52
CA VAL A 108 -11.84 -35.01 4.74
C VAL A 108 -13.11 -35.74 5.16
N GLN A 109 -14.27 -35.10 5.11
CA GLN A 109 -15.55 -35.74 5.41
C GLN A 109 -15.86 -36.89 4.44
N GLN A 110 -15.67 -36.68 3.14
CA GLN A 110 -15.84 -37.74 2.15
C GLN A 110 -14.89 -38.91 2.41
N MET A 111 -13.62 -38.63 2.72
CA MET A 111 -12.64 -39.66 3.04
C MET A 111 -13.00 -40.43 4.32
N GLN A 112 -13.56 -39.77 5.33
CA GLN A 112 -14.05 -40.44 6.54
C GLN A 112 -15.26 -41.34 6.26
N VAL A 113 -16.21 -40.90 5.43
CA VAL A 113 -17.36 -41.73 5.00
C VAL A 113 -16.87 -42.97 4.25
N ILE A 114 -15.89 -42.82 3.37
CA ILE A 114 -15.28 -43.94 2.63
C ILE A 114 -14.51 -44.87 3.59
N GLY A 115 -13.66 -44.31 4.45
CA GLY A 115 -12.78 -45.04 5.37
C GLY A 115 -13.52 -45.78 6.48
N ASN A 116 -14.66 -45.26 6.95
CA ASN A 116 -15.50 -45.92 7.95
C ASN A 116 -16.43 -46.98 7.36
N GLY A 117 -16.31 -47.30 6.07
CA GLY A 117 -17.13 -48.33 5.42
C GLY A 117 -18.60 -47.95 5.26
N ALA A 118 -18.93 -46.65 5.36
CA ALA A 118 -20.29 -46.14 5.15
C ALA A 118 -20.60 -45.93 3.65
N LEU A 119 -19.83 -46.54 2.75
CA LEU A 119 -20.32 -46.82 1.41
C LEU A 119 -21.50 -47.76 1.56
N GLY A 120 -22.71 -47.22 1.42
CA GLY A 120 -23.90 -48.04 1.28
C GLY A 120 -23.68 -49.13 0.22
N PRO A 121 -24.39 -50.28 0.32
CA PRO A 121 -24.12 -51.47 -0.49
C PRO A 121 -24.02 -51.20 -2.00
N GLN A 122 -24.73 -50.17 -2.50
CA GLN A 122 -24.69 -49.70 -3.89
C GLN A 122 -23.34 -49.10 -4.32
N ALA A 123 -22.67 -48.36 -3.45
CA ALA A 123 -21.38 -47.76 -3.77
C ALA A 123 -20.27 -48.82 -3.76
N ALA A 124 -20.34 -49.81 -2.85
CA ALA A 124 -19.40 -50.93 -2.82
C ALA A 124 -19.56 -51.88 -4.02
N THR A 125 -20.77 -52.06 -4.54
CA THR A 125 -20.98 -52.78 -5.81
C THR A 125 -20.51 -51.97 -7.01
N ALA A 126 -20.73 -50.65 -7.03
CA ALA A 126 -20.21 -49.79 -8.11
C ALA A 126 -18.68 -49.81 -8.19
N ILE A 127 -17.96 -49.69 -7.06
CA ILE A 127 -16.49 -49.77 -7.03
C ILE A 127 -16.01 -51.16 -7.48
N ARG A 128 -16.64 -52.24 -7.02
CA ARG A 128 -16.30 -53.61 -7.47
C ARG A 128 -16.55 -53.81 -8.96
N HIS A 129 -17.62 -53.25 -9.50
CA HIS A 129 -17.94 -53.34 -10.91
C HIS A 129 -16.93 -52.59 -11.79
N VAL A 130 -16.49 -51.40 -11.34
CA VAL A 130 -15.45 -50.61 -12.02
C VAL A 130 -14.06 -51.27 -11.88
N ALA A 131 -13.73 -51.84 -10.73
CA ALA A 131 -12.49 -52.58 -10.52
C ALA A 131 -12.42 -53.84 -11.40
N ALA A 132 -13.53 -54.59 -11.49
CA ALA A 132 -13.65 -55.75 -12.37
C ALA A 132 -13.55 -55.40 -13.86
N GLN A 133 -14.08 -54.25 -14.28
CA GLN A 133 -13.95 -53.77 -15.67
C GLN A 133 -12.52 -53.33 -16.02
N ASN A 134 -11.78 -52.78 -15.04
CA ASN A 134 -10.42 -52.28 -15.26
C ASN A 134 -9.31 -53.30 -14.95
N GLY A 135 -9.68 -54.53 -14.55
CA GLY A 135 -8.72 -55.63 -14.34
C GLY A 135 -7.77 -55.45 -13.17
N VAL A 136 -8.07 -54.54 -12.24
CA VAL A 136 -7.27 -54.30 -11.03
C VAL A 136 -7.92 -55.07 -9.88
N TRP A 137 -7.31 -56.19 -9.50
CA TRP A 137 -7.72 -57.05 -8.38
C TRP A 137 -6.84 -56.82 -7.16
#